data_AF-T0ZSW5-F1
#
_entry.id   AF-T0ZSW5-F1
#
_cell.length_a   1.000
_cell.length_b   1.000
_cell.length_c   1.000
_cell.angle_alpha   90.00
_cell.angle_beta   90.00
_cell.angle_gamma   90.00
#
_symmetry.space_group_name_H-M   'P 1'
#
loop_
_entity.id
_entity.type
_entity.pdbx_description
1 polymer ?
#
loop_
_entity_poly.entity_id
_entity_poly.type
_entity_poly.pdbx_seq_one_letter_code
_entity_poly.pdbx_strand_id
1 'polypeptide(L)' 'MPRPTTFADASATLQEAEYVLLGVPFDRTTSFRPGARFGPDSIRQHSWNFESYDLETGLS' A
#
# COMPACT_ATOMS: atom_id res chain seq x y z
N MET A 1 7.26 -11.13 -14.03
CA MET A 1 6.87 -9.74 -13.74
C MET A 1 7.57 -9.31 -12.46
N PRO A 2 8.29 -8.18 -12.44
CA PRO A 2 8.81 -7.63 -11.18
C PRO A 2 7.63 -7.29 -10.26
N ARG A 3 7.79 -7.53 -8.95
CA ARG A 3 6.77 -7.15 -7.95
C ARG A 3 6.76 -5.63 -7.82
N PRO A 4 5.61 -4.97 -7.96
CA PRO A 4 5.53 -3.53 -7.77
C PRO A 4 5.89 -3.17 -6.33
N THR A 5 6.76 -2.20 -6.16
CA THR A 5 7.23 -1.70 -4.87
C THR A 5 6.40 -0.51 -4.36
N THR A 6 5.48 -0.01 -5.18
CA THR A 6 4.56 1.10 -4.89
C THR A 6 3.12 0.62 -4.82
N PHE A 7 2.28 1.41 -4.16
CA PHE A 7 0.82 1.24 -4.22
C PHE A 7 0.33 1.69 -5.60
N ALA A 8 -0.74 1.08 -6.12
CA ALA A 8 -1.34 1.45 -7.40
C ALA A 8 -1.68 2.95 -7.44
N ASP A 9 -1.44 3.62 -8.57
CA ASP A 9 -1.69 5.05 -8.80
C ASP A 9 -0.95 6.06 -7.90
N ALA A 10 -0.16 5.60 -6.93
CA ALA A 10 0.70 6.45 -6.09
C ALA A 10 1.95 6.93 -6.88
N SER A 11 1.71 7.75 -7.90
CA SER A 11 2.70 8.23 -8.87
C SER A 11 3.18 9.66 -8.62
N ALA A 12 2.48 10.42 -7.77
CA ALA A 12 2.85 11.78 -7.40
C ALA A 12 4.22 11.83 -6.70
N THR A 13 4.95 12.93 -6.91
CA THR A 13 6.17 13.20 -6.15
C THR A 13 5.82 13.51 -4.69
N LEU A 14 6.80 13.37 -3.78
CA LEU A 14 6.58 13.68 -2.36
C LEU A 14 6.12 15.12 -2.13
N GLN A 15 6.52 16.06 -2.98
CA GLN A 15 6.20 17.47 -2.87
C GLN A 15 4.78 17.80 -3.37
N GLU A 16 4.27 17.02 -4.32
CA GLU A 16 2.97 17.24 -4.95
C GLU A 16 1.87 16.36 -4.35
N ALA A 17 2.24 15.31 -3.62
CA ALA A 17 1.30 14.36 -3.05
C ALA A 17 0.47 14.98 -1.92
N GLU A 18 -0.85 14.88 -2.03
CA GLU A 18 -1.78 15.20 -0.93
C GLU A 18 -1.72 14.14 0.18
N TYR A 19 -1.47 12.88 -0.20
CA TYR A 19 -1.39 11.73 0.71
C TYR A 19 -0.12 10.93 0.47
N VAL A 20 0.52 10.48 1.56
CA VAL A 20 1.76 9.67 1.49
C VAL A 20 1.57 8.33 2.21
N LEU A 21 1.83 7.24 1.50
CA LEU A 21 1.74 5.87 2.02
C LEU A 21 3.10 5.35 2.49
N LEU A 22 3.32 5.35 3.81
CA LEU A 22 4.53 4.81 4.44
C LEU A 22 4.31 3.38 4.96
N GLY A 23 5.18 2.46 4.58
CA GLY A 23 5.22 1.11 5.15
C GLY A 23 6.28 0.98 6.23
N VAL A 24 5.90 0.53 7.44
CA VAL A 24 6.84 0.25 8.54
C VAL A 24 6.87 -1.25 8.81
N PRO A 25 7.85 -2.00 8.28
CA PRO A 25 7.90 -3.45 8.38
C PRO A 25 8.43 -3.91 9.76
N PHE A 26 7.74 -3.55 10.84
CA PHE A 26 8.13 -3.90 12.21
C PHE A 26 7.17 -4.93 12.79
N ASP A 27 7.73 -5.97 13.43
CA ASP A 27 6.93 -7.05 14.04
C ASP A 27 7.67 -7.75 15.19
N ARG A 28 8.67 -7.10 15.78
CA ARG A 28 9.61 -7.76 16.71
C ARG A 28 9.01 -8.04 18.09
N THR A 29 7.90 -7.39 18.44
CA THR A 29 7.21 -7.56 19.73
C THR A 29 6.02 -8.52 19.64
N THR A 30 5.78 -9.13 18.47
CA THR A 30 4.64 -10.03 18.27
C THR A 30 4.92 -11.41 18.85
N SER A 31 4.05 -11.86 19.77
CA SER A 31 4.25 -13.11 20.52
C SER A 31 3.47 -14.32 19.96
N PHE A 32 2.35 -14.10 19.27
CA PHE A 32 1.47 -15.19 18.82
C PHE A 32 1.64 -15.54 17.33
N ARG A 33 1.32 -14.60 16.42
CA ARG A 33 1.38 -14.82 14.97
C ARG A 33 2.29 -13.80 14.30
N PRO A 34 3.59 -14.10 14.11
CA PRO A 34 4.49 -13.22 13.38
C PRO A 34 4.13 -13.19 11.89
N GLY A 35 4.37 -12.04 11.25
CA GLY A 35 4.16 -11.80 9.83
C GLY A 35 3.79 -10.36 9.49
N ALA A 36 3.45 -9.50 10.46
CA ALA A 36 2.95 -8.15 10.20
C ALA A 36 3.94 -7.27 9.41
N ARG A 37 5.25 -7.53 9.55
CA ARG A 37 6.31 -6.87 8.77
C ARG A 37 6.16 -7.04 7.25
N PHE A 38 5.47 -8.08 6.80
CA PHE A 38 5.19 -8.34 5.38
C PHE A 38 3.91 -7.65 4.89
N GLY A 39 3.09 -7.13 5.81
CA GLY A 39 1.83 -6.43 5.51
C GLY A 39 1.99 -5.28 4.51
N PRO A 40 2.94 -4.35 4.71
CA PRO A 40 3.12 -3.23 3.77
C PRO A 40 3.40 -3.67 2.34
N ASP A 41 4.21 -4.72 2.14
CA ASP A 41 4.52 -5.26 0.82
C ASP A 41 3.27 -5.94 0.22
N SER A 42 2.57 -6.77 1.00
CA SER A 42 1.34 -7.44 0.58
C SER A 42 0.25 -6.45 0.15
N ILE A 43 0.01 -5.38 0.91
CA ILE A 43 -0.97 -4.33 0.57
C ILE A 43 -0.64 -3.72 -0.78
N ARG A 44 0.63 -3.37 -1.03
CA ARG A 44 1.05 -2.76 -2.31
C ARG A 44 0.80 -3.69 -3.48
N GLN A 45 1.04 -4.99 -3.37
CA GLN A 45 0.74 -5.92 -4.46
C GLN A 45 -0.73 -6.05 -4.77
N HIS A 46 -1.55 -6.20 -3.73
CA HIS A 46 -2.97 -6.43 -3.94
C HIS A 46 -3.69 -5.15 -4.39
N SER A 47 -3.09 -3.97 -4.16
CA SER A 47 -3.64 -2.70 -4.63
C SER A 47 -3.83 -2.62 -6.15
N TRP A 48 -3.02 -3.34 -6.93
CA TRP A 48 -3.11 -3.36 -8.40
C TRP A 48 -4.34 -4.09 -8.94
N ASN A 49 -5.11 -4.76 -8.08
CA ASN A 49 -6.38 -5.37 -8.45
C ASN A 49 -7.58 -4.45 -8.17
N PHE A 50 -7.38 -3.30 -7.52
CA PHE A 50 -8.44 -2.33 -7.34
C PHE A 50 -8.57 -1.44 -8.57
N GLU A 51 -9.79 -0.98 -8.81
CA GLU A 51 -10.07 0.05 -9.79
C GLU A 51 -9.74 1.42 -9.20
N SER A 52 -9.22 2.34 -10.02
CA SER A 52 -8.87 3.70 -9.58
C SER A 52 -10.10 4.56 -9.22
N TYR A 53 -11.30 4.14 -9.62
CA TYR A 53 -12.55 4.85 -9.35
C TYR A 53 -13.41 4.09 -8.33
N ASP A 54 -13.87 4.82 -7.32
CA ASP A 54 -14.82 4.31 -6.33
C ASP A 54 -16.26 4.68 -6.73
N LEU A 55 -17.05 3.64 -7.02
CA LEU A 55 -18.46 3.79 -7.40
C LEU A 55 -19.35 4.32 -6.27
N GLU A 56 -18.99 4.08 -5.01
CA GLU A 56 -19.80 4.48 -3.86
C GLU A 56 -19.65 5.98 -3.57
N THR A 57 -18.41 6.47 -3.60
CA THR A 57 -18.10 7.88 -3.30
C THR A 57 -18.05 8.76 -4.54
N GLY A 58 -17.94 8.17 -5.73
CA GLY A 58 -17.81 8.89 -7.00
C GLY A 58 -16.45 9.56 -7.19
N LEU A 59 -15.43 9.14 -6.43
CA LEU A 59 -14.09 9.71 -6.45
C LEU A 59 -13.15 8.88 -7.33
N SER A 60 -12.19 9.57 -7.95
CA SER A 60 -11.06 9.00 -8.72
C SER A 60 -9.74 9.49 -8.16
#